data_AF-A0A543JJN3-F1
#
_entry.id   AF-A0A543JJN3-F1
#
_cell.length_a   1.000
_cell.length_b   1.000
_cell.length_c   1.000
_cell.angle_alpha   90.00
_cell.angle_beta   90.00
_cell.angle_gamma   90.00
#
_symmetry.space_group_name_H-M   'P 1'
#
loop_
_entity.id
_entity.type
_entity.pdbx_description
1 polymer ?
#
loop_
_entity_poly.entity_id
_entity_poly.type
_entity_poly.pdbx_seq_one_letter_code
_entity_poly.pdbx_strand_id
1 'polypeptide(L)'
;MAVNGPNEWSELREWLLARIVHVDLTEFADPDRVRLARALTAVLSALNAGRDDEAHRAAAVVRGELERGGAPRADDVLRTHLAIALAARTAEVRVVTEAGALVVADARQWAECRALADGIEALSPHPELLGFAADLRRRLDGARRWRWVEPDVVTASVVGLAVLVLPFVGGAIGDPAVTAAGVLVGGALVFGFVVAHRKRQWSVDAGAAVGRGRV
;
A
#
# COMPACT_ATOMS: atom_id res chain seq x y z
N MET A 1 3.50 -13.47 -11.66
CA MET A 1 4.94 -13.15 -11.58
C MET A 1 5.17 -12.52 -10.21
N ALA A 2 5.76 -13.27 -9.27
CA ALA A 2 6.08 -12.78 -7.94
C ALA A 2 7.22 -11.76 -8.07
N VAL A 3 6.94 -10.51 -7.71
CA VAL A 3 7.86 -9.38 -7.89
C VAL A 3 8.54 -9.12 -6.55
N ASN A 4 9.81 -9.49 -6.47
CA ASN A 4 10.55 -9.73 -5.23
C ASN A 4 10.83 -8.48 -4.39
N GLY A 5 10.44 -8.63 -3.13
CA GLY A 5 10.62 -7.84 -1.90
C GLY A 5 9.66 -8.51 -0.90
N PRO A 6 9.91 -8.50 0.41
CA PRO A 6 9.20 -9.39 1.33
C PRO A 6 7.70 -9.14 1.25
N ASN A 7 7.00 -10.06 0.58
CA ASN A 7 5.58 -9.93 0.29
C ASN A 7 4.78 -10.44 1.48
N GLU A 8 5.39 -11.31 2.28
CA GLU A 8 4.84 -11.83 3.51
C GLU A 8 5.41 -11.09 4.72
N TRP A 9 4.60 -10.97 5.76
CA TRP A 9 5.04 -10.38 7.03
C TRP A 9 6.23 -11.13 7.64
N SER A 10 6.26 -12.45 7.52
CA SER A 10 7.36 -13.33 7.97
C SER A 10 8.70 -12.93 7.36
N GLU A 11 8.77 -12.84 6.04
CA GLU A 11 9.97 -12.44 5.30
C GLU A 11 10.38 -11.00 5.63
N LEU A 12 9.41 -10.09 5.74
CA LEU A 12 9.70 -8.69 6.05
C LEU A 12 10.27 -8.57 7.45
N ARG A 13 9.67 -9.28 8.41
CA ARG A 13 10.13 -9.31 9.80
C ARG A 13 11.55 -9.84 9.89
N GLU A 14 11.85 -10.98 9.26
CA GLU A 14 13.19 -11.55 9.25
C GLU A 14 14.19 -10.58 8.61
N TRP A 15 13.82 -9.99 7.48
CA TRP A 15 14.61 -8.97 6.82
C TRP A 15 14.88 -7.78 7.75
N LEU A 16 13.86 -7.24 8.44
CA LEU A 16 13.97 -6.11 9.36
C LEU A 16 14.81 -6.44 10.61
N LEU A 17 14.63 -7.63 11.20
CA LEU A 17 15.42 -8.10 12.32
C LEU A 17 16.91 -8.12 11.98
N ALA A 18 17.27 -8.59 10.78
CA ALA A 18 18.65 -8.59 10.31
C ALA A 18 19.24 -7.18 10.09
N ARG A 19 18.42 -6.12 10.05
CA ARG A 19 18.87 -4.72 9.90
C ARG A 19 18.88 -3.95 11.22
N ILE A 20 18.50 -4.58 12.33
CA ILE A 20 18.64 -3.96 13.64
C ILE A 20 20.12 -3.66 13.88
N VAL A 21 20.41 -2.39 14.11
CA VAL A 21 21.76 -1.98 14.46
C VAL A 21 22.04 -2.44 15.89
N HIS A 22 22.89 -3.45 16.03
CA HIS A 22 23.45 -3.87 17.29
C HIS A 22 24.68 -3.02 17.59
N VAL A 23 24.52 -2.04 18.47
CA VAL A 23 25.63 -1.22 18.98
C VAL A 23 26.03 -1.69 20.38
N ASP A 24 27.33 -1.62 20.67
CA ASP A 24 27.79 -1.75 22.05
C ASP A 24 27.35 -0.52 22.84
N LEU A 25 26.35 -0.73 23.71
CA LEU A 25 25.75 0.28 24.55
C LEU A 25 26.74 0.89 25.56
N THR A 26 27.86 0.19 25.85
CA THR A 26 28.89 0.69 26.77
C THR A 26 29.69 1.86 26.20
N GLU A 27 29.73 2.02 24.87
CA GLU A 27 30.38 3.14 24.18
C GLU A 27 29.61 4.48 24.32
N PHE A 28 28.37 4.44 24.80
CA PHE A 28 27.51 5.61 24.95
C PHE A 28 27.44 6.07 26.40
N ALA A 29 27.30 7.39 26.58
CA ALA A 29 26.99 7.99 27.87
C ALA A 29 25.63 7.48 28.38
N ASP A 30 25.46 7.41 29.71
CA ASP A 30 24.26 6.88 30.34
C ASP A 30 22.92 7.43 29.79
N PRO A 31 22.73 8.74 29.53
CA PRO A 31 21.48 9.22 28.95
C PRO A 31 21.21 8.64 27.56
N ASP A 32 22.21 8.55 26.69
CA ASP A 32 22.08 7.97 25.35
C ASP A 32 21.90 6.45 25.40
N ARG A 33 22.58 5.79 26.34
CA ARG A 33 22.43 4.36 26.58
C ARG A 33 20.97 3.99 26.90
N VAL A 34 20.33 4.74 27.79
CA VAL A 34 18.94 4.50 28.19
C VAL A 34 17.98 4.74 27.02
N ARG A 35 18.20 5.81 26.24
CA ARG A 35 17.40 6.13 25.04
C ARG A 35 17.48 4.98 24.02
N LEU A 36 18.70 4.55 23.68
CA LEU A 36 18.96 3.48 22.71
C LEU A 36 18.38 2.15 23.17
N ALA A 37 18.54 1.78 24.45
CA ALA A 37 17.98 0.55 24.99
C ALA A 37 16.45 0.53 24.92
N ARG A 38 15.79 1.66 25.23
CA ARG A 38 14.32 1.76 25.16
C ARG A 38 13.82 1.67 23.73
N ALA A 39 14.47 2.36 22.80
CA ALA A 39 14.16 2.30 21.38
C ALA A 39 14.31 0.88 20.82
N LEU A 40 15.45 0.23 21.09
CA LEU A 40 15.72 -1.14 20.67
C LEU A 40 14.68 -2.12 21.22
N THR A 41 14.33 -2.01 22.51
CA THR A 41 13.32 -2.86 23.15
C THR A 41 11.96 -2.70 22.47
N ALA A 42 11.55 -1.46 22.18
CA ALA A 42 10.28 -1.21 21.52
C ALA A 42 10.24 -1.80 20.09
N VAL A 43 11.32 -1.65 19.33
CA VAL A 43 11.43 -2.22 17.97
C VAL A 43 11.42 -3.75 18.01
N LEU A 44 12.17 -4.37 18.92
CA LEU A 44 12.21 -5.83 19.06
C LEU A 44 10.84 -6.39 19.50
N SER A 45 10.14 -5.71 20.42
CA SER A 45 8.77 -6.09 20.80
C SER A 45 7.86 -6.11 19.58
N ALA A 46 7.83 -4.99 18.83
CA ALA A 46 6.97 -4.87 17.66
C ALA A 46 7.26 -5.90 16.57
N LEU A 47 8.53 -6.26 16.36
CA LEU A 47 8.88 -7.30 15.39
C LEU A 47 8.51 -8.70 15.90
N ASN A 48 8.56 -8.96 17.20
CA ASN A 48 8.25 -10.27 17.77
C ASN A 48 6.76 -10.51 18.02
N ALA A 49 5.99 -9.48 18.35
CA ALA A 49 4.56 -9.57 18.69
C ALA A 49 3.66 -9.98 17.53
N GLY A 50 4.18 -10.01 16.30
CA GLY A 50 3.38 -10.27 15.10
C GLY A 50 2.95 -8.96 14.45
N ARG A 51 1.83 -8.98 13.73
CA ARG A 51 1.35 -7.84 12.94
C ARG A 51 0.38 -6.92 13.68
N ASP A 52 0.30 -7.10 14.99
CA ASP A 52 -0.57 -6.32 15.87
C ASP A 52 -0.04 -4.88 15.98
N ASP A 53 -0.87 -3.92 16.45
CA ASP A 53 -0.66 -2.45 16.51
C ASP A 53 0.57 -1.97 17.35
N GLU A 54 1.66 -2.73 17.37
CA GLU A 54 2.88 -2.47 18.13
C GLU A 54 3.91 -1.66 17.34
N ALA A 55 4.01 -1.79 16.02
CA ALA A 55 4.97 -1.03 15.21
C ALA A 55 4.63 0.47 15.20
N HIS A 56 3.34 0.84 15.21
CA HIS A 56 2.95 2.23 15.44
C HIS A 56 3.44 2.77 16.79
N ARG A 57 3.31 1.98 17.87
CA ARG A 57 3.79 2.36 19.22
C ARG A 57 5.32 2.43 19.26
N ALA A 58 6.00 1.46 18.67
CA ALA A 58 7.46 1.47 18.57
C ALA A 58 7.95 2.71 17.83
N ALA A 59 7.34 3.05 16.69
CA ALA A 59 7.69 4.27 15.96
C ALA A 59 7.48 5.54 16.81
N ALA A 60 6.43 5.58 17.63
CA ALA A 60 6.21 6.71 18.55
C ALA A 60 7.27 6.77 19.66
N VAL A 61 7.66 5.64 20.25
CA VAL A 61 8.74 5.58 21.26
C VAL A 61 10.05 6.05 20.65
N VAL A 62 10.48 5.47 19.53
CA VAL A 62 11.78 5.83 18.92
C VAL A 62 11.79 7.30 18.47
N ARG A 63 10.68 7.81 17.91
CA ARG A 63 10.57 9.24 17.57
C ARG A 63 10.70 10.12 18.81
N GLY A 64 10.02 9.78 19.90
CA GLY A 64 10.16 10.50 21.17
C GLY A 64 11.57 10.46 21.73
N GLU A 65 12.28 9.33 21.60
CA GLU A 65 13.71 9.26 21.97
C GLU A 65 14.57 10.17 21.08
N LEU A 66 14.33 10.21 19.77
CA LEU A 66 15.06 11.06 18.83
C LEU A 66 14.82 12.55 19.10
N GLU A 67 13.58 12.96 19.39
CA GLU A 67 13.21 14.36 19.70
C GLU A 67 13.85 14.88 20.99
N ARG A 68 14.20 14.02 21.94
CA ARG A 68 14.94 14.42 23.15
C ARG A 68 16.37 14.87 22.85
N GLY A 69 16.92 14.52 21.69
CA GLY A 69 18.29 14.81 21.27
C GLY A 69 19.35 14.08 22.10
N GLY A 70 20.58 14.06 21.60
CA GLY A 70 21.75 13.55 22.32
C GLY A 70 22.99 13.55 21.42
N ALA A 71 23.90 12.58 21.63
CA ALA A 71 25.06 12.49 20.77
C ALA A 71 24.65 12.19 19.32
N PRO A 72 25.29 12.82 18.30
CA PRO A 72 24.96 12.59 16.90
C PRO A 72 24.98 11.09 16.51
N ARG A 73 25.95 10.35 17.04
CA ARG A 73 26.08 8.90 16.81
C ARG A 73 24.90 8.10 17.39
N ALA A 74 24.33 8.52 18.52
CA ALA A 74 23.14 7.88 19.09
C ALA A 74 21.90 8.20 18.24
N ASP A 75 21.78 9.44 17.79
CA ASP A 75 20.68 9.87 16.93
C ASP A 75 20.70 9.16 15.56
N ASP A 76 21.88 8.85 15.01
CA ASP A 76 22.02 8.05 13.78
C ASP A 76 21.44 6.64 13.94
N VAL A 77 21.69 6.00 15.10
CA VAL A 77 21.12 4.68 15.43
C VAL A 77 19.61 4.78 15.59
N LEU A 78 19.12 5.80 16.30
CA LEU A 78 17.69 6.03 16.49
C LEU A 78 16.97 6.31 15.17
N ARG A 79 17.58 7.05 14.23
CA ARG A 79 17.01 7.25 12.89
C ARG A 79 16.86 5.94 12.14
N THR A 80 17.84 5.04 12.27
CA THR A 80 17.77 3.69 11.66
C THR A 80 16.69 2.83 12.33
N HIS A 81 16.62 2.81 13.67
CA HIS A 81 15.56 2.09 14.39
C HIS A 81 14.16 2.65 14.08
N LEU A 82 14.02 3.96 13.91
CA LEU A 82 12.76 4.59 13.52
C LEU A 82 12.38 4.18 12.09
N ALA A 83 13.33 4.16 11.16
CA ALA A 83 13.09 3.68 9.80
C ALA A 83 12.62 2.21 9.79
N ILE A 84 13.21 1.35 10.63
CA ILE A 84 12.78 -0.05 10.81
C ILE A 84 11.34 -0.11 11.35
N ALA A 85 11.01 0.67 12.39
CA ALA A 85 9.67 0.72 12.95
C ALA A 85 8.61 1.21 11.95
N LEU A 86 8.95 2.24 11.15
CA LEU A 86 8.09 2.72 10.08
C LEU A 86 7.91 1.67 8.98
N ALA A 87 8.97 0.95 8.61
CA ALA A 87 8.89 -0.15 7.65
C ALA A 87 7.99 -1.28 8.16
N ALA A 88 8.11 -1.67 9.43
CA ALA A 88 7.22 -2.64 10.07
C ALA A 88 5.75 -2.16 10.05
N ARG A 89 5.50 -0.89 10.39
CA ARG A 89 4.15 -0.30 10.34
C ARG A 89 3.51 -0.35 8.95
N THR A 90 4.28 -0.32 7.87
CA THR A 90 3.69 -0.50 6.53
C THR A 90 2.98 -1.85 6.40
N ALA A 91 3.40 -2.89 7.12
CA ALA A 91 2.73 -4.20 7.12
C ALA A 91 1.44 -4.18 7.93
N GLU A 92 1.36 -3.43 9.03
CA GLU A 92 0.12 -3.22 9.81
C GLU A 92 -0.97 -2.56 8.98
N VAL A 93 -0.59 -1.59 8.14
CA VAL A 93 -1.52 -0.80 7.32
C VAL A 93 -2.06 -1.60 6.12
N ARG A 94 -1.25 -2.45 5.51
CA ARG A 94 -1.62 -3.26 4.32
C ARG A 94 -2.50 -4.44 4.72
N VAL A 95 -3.33 -5.00 3.86
CA VAL A 95 -4.10 -6.24 4.13
C VAL A 95 -3.28 -7.47 3.72
N VAL A 96 -3.38 -8.58 4.45
CA VAL A 96 -2.81 -9.88 4.01
C VAL A 96 -3.82 -10.59 3.11
N THR A 97 -3.38 -11.02 1.94
CA THR A 97 -4.17 -11.90 1.07
C THR A 97 -4.12 -13.35 1.55
N GLU A 98 -5.00 -14.22 1.04
CA GLU A 98 -4.93 -15.68 1.31
C GLU A 98 -3.58 -16.30 0.96
N ALA A 99 -2.89 -15.74 -0.04
CA ALA A 99 -1.56 -16.17 -0.45
C ALA A 99 -0.42 -15.55 0.38
N GLY A 100 -0.72 -14.97 1.55
CA GLY A 100 0.28 -14.35 2.45
C GLY A 100 0.77 -12.96 2.02
N ALA A 101 0.43 -12.51 0.80
CA ALA A 101 0.94 -11.25 0.26
C ALA A 101 0.30 -10.01 0.93
N LEU A 102 1.12 -8.99 1.24
CA LEU A 102 0.70 -7.69 1.76
C LEU A 102 0.27 -6.76 0.62
N VAL A 103 -1.00 -6.42 0.58
CA VAL A 103 -1.61 -5.56 -0.45
C VAL A 103 -2.24 -4.32 0.17
N VAL A 104 -2.25 -3.22 -0.57
CA VAL A 104 -3.04 -2.04 -0.22
C VAL A 104 -4.46 -2.26 -0.74
N ALA A 105 -5.46 -2.22 0.14
CA ALA A 105 -6.86 -2.49 -0.19
C ALA A 105 -7.70 -1.22 -0.34
N ASP A 106 -7.24 -0.08 0.20
CA ASP A 106 -7.95 1.19 0.09
C ASP A 106 -7.07 2.44 -0.16
N ALA A 107 -7.72 3.56 -0.51
CA ALA A 107 -7.02 4.83 -0.76
C ALA A 107 -6.38 5.43 0.50
N ARG A 108 -6.94 5.14 1.69
CA ARG A 108 -6.40 5.59 2.98
C ARG A 108 -5.12 4.82 3.30
N GLN A 109 -5.14 3.50 3.15
CA GLN A 109 -3.98 2.63 3.28
C GLN A 109 -2.87 3.00 2.28
N TRP A 110 -3.23 3.36 1.04
CA TRP A 110 -2.27 3.86 0.05
C TRP A 110 -1.59 5.14 0.54
N ALA A 111 -2.38 6.13 0.98
CA ALA A 111 -1.87 7.42 1.45
C ALA A 111 -0.99 7.24 2.69
N GLU A 112 -1.40 6.38 3.62
CA GLU A 112 -0.63 6.10 4.83
C GLU A 112 0.68 5.36 4.51
N CYS A 113 0.65 4.31 3.68
CA CYS A 113 1.88 3.64 3.24
C CYS A 113 2.83 4.59 2.50
N ARG A 114 2.29 5.54 1.72
CA ARG A 114 3.10 6.55 1.03
C ARG A 114 3.78 7.48 2.04
N ALA A 115 3.03 8.00 3.00
CA ALA A 115 3.58 8.85 4.06
C ALA A 115 4.64 8.12 4.89
N LEU A 116 4.47 6.83 5.16
CA LEU A 116 5.48 6.01 5.84
C LEU A 116 6.74 5.86 5.00
N ALA A 117 6.63 5.58 3.69
CA ALA A 117 7.78 5.48 2.81
C ALA A 117 8.56 6.80 2.70
N ASP A 118 7.83 7.92 2.55
CA ASP A 118 8.42 9.26 2.52
C ASP A 118 9.11 9.58 3.87
N GLY A 119 8.52 9.14 4.99
CA GLY A 119 9.12 9.24 6.32
C GLY A 119 10.41 8.43 6.48
N ILE A 120 10.49 7.23 5.89
CA ILE A 120 11.72 6.43 5.89
C ILE A 120 12.83 7.15 5.11
N GLU A 121 12.52 7.69 3.93
CA GLU A 121 13.51 8.44 3.13
C GLU A 121 13.99 9.71 3.83
N ALA A 122 13.09 10.45 4.47
CA ALA A 122 13.43 11.69 5.18
C ALA A 122 14.42 11.45 6.33
N LEU A 123 14.42 10.27 6.94
CA LEU A 123 15.36 9.90 7.99
C LEU A 123 16.78 9.64 7.48
N SER A 124 16.96 9.52 6.16
CA SER A 124 18.22 9.15 5.49
C SER A 124 18.94 7.96 6.17
N PRO A 125 18.25 6.81 6.35
CA PRO A 125 18.81 5.64 7.03
C PRO A 125 19.81 4.89 6.14
N HIS A 126 20.24 3.72 6.60
CA HIS A 126 21.06 2.77 5.83
C HIS A 126 20.51 2.54 4.40
N PRO A 127 21.37 2.41 3.37
CA PRO A 127 20.97 2.32 1.95
C PRO A 127 19.94 1.23 1.64
N GLU A 128 19.93 0.13 2.39
CA GLU A 128 18.95 -0.94 2.20
C GLU A 128 17.52 -0.52 2.56
N LEU A 129 17.34 0.31 3.60
CA LEU A 129 16.04 0.85 3.99
C LEU A 129 15.57 1.92 3.00
N LEU A 130 16.49 2.70 2.44
CA LEU A 130 16.21 3.59 1.32
C LEU A 130 15.75 2.80 0.09
N GLY A 131 16.41 1.69 -0.22
CA GLY A 131 16.01 0.77 -1.27
C GLY A 131 14.61 0.20 -1.05
N PHE A 132 14.29 -0.20 0.18
CA PHE A 132 12.94 -0.64 0.57
C PHE A 132 11.89 0.46 0.35
N ALA A 133 12.13 1.68 0.83
CA ALA A 133 11.20 2.80 0.67
C ALA A 133 10.97 3.16 -0.81
N ALA A 134 12.04 3.22 -1.60
CA ALA A 134 11.96 3.45 -3.04
C ALA A 134 11.18 2.35 -3.75
N ASP A 135 11.41 1.07 -3.40
CA ASP A 135 10.68 -0.05 -3.98
C ASP A 135 9.19 -0.02 -3.60
N LEU A 136 8.88 0.24 -2.33
CA LEU A 136 7.51 0.40 -1.86
C LEU A 136 6.79 1.53 -2.61
N ARG A 137 7.44 2.68 -2.82
CA ARG A 137 6.89 3.79 -3.62
C ARG A 137 6.59 3.36 -5.04
N ARG A 138 7.52 2.68 -5.72
CA ARG A 138 7.30 2.16 -7.08
C ARG A 138 6.09 1.22 -7.14
N ARG A 139 5.92 0.35 -6.13
CA ARG A 139 4.75 -0.55 -6.03
C ARG A 139 3.46 0.22 -5.80
N LEU A 140 3.46 1.22 -4.91
CA LEU A 140 2.30 2.07 -4.64
C LEU A 140 1.89 2.87 -5.88
N ASP A 141 2.86 3.38 -6.66
CA ASP A 141 2.61 4.09 -7.90
C ASP A 141 2.07 3.12 -8.98
N GLY A 142 2.58 1.89 -9.00
CA GLY A 142 2.02 0.79 -9.80
C GLY A 142 0.57 0.47 -9.45
N ALA A 143 0.26 0.33 -8.15
CA ALA A 143 -1.08 0.02 -7.65
C ALA A 143 -2.10 1.13 -7.96
N ARG A 144 -1.66 2.39 -8.06
CA ARG A 144 -2.52 3.52 -8.44
C ARG A 144 -2.99 3.47 -9.90
N ARG A 145 -2.34 2.68 -10.75
CA ARG A 145 -2.74 2.56 -12.16
C ARG A 145 -4.12 1.93 -12.27
N TRP A 146 -4.89 2.46 -13.20
CA TRP A 146 -6.20 1.91 -13.53
C TRP A 146 -6.00 0.63 -14.34
N ARG A 147 -6.69 -0.44 -13.93
CA ARG A 147 -6.72 -1.70 -14.67
C ARG A 147 -8.14 -1.90 -15.19
N TRP A 148 -8.24 -2.28 -16.45
CA TRP A 148 -9.50 -2.77 -17.00
C TRP A 148 -9.78 -4.15 -16.39
N VAL A 149 -10.91 -4.28 -15.71
CA VAL A 149 -11.41 -5.57 -15.26
C VAL A 149 -12.31 -6.11 -16.36
N GLU A 150 -12.07 -7.35 -16.77
CA GLU A 150 -12.81 -7.97 -17.85
C GLU A 150 -14.30 -8.02 -17.47
N PRO A 151 -15.19 -7.42 -18.28
CA PRO A 151 -16.62 -7.39 -18.00
C PRO A 151 -17.21 -8.79 -18.04
N ASP A 152 -18.24 -9.00 -17.23
CA ASP A 152 -19.10 -10.17 -17.40
C ASP A 152 -19.75 -10.10 -18.80
N VAL A 153 -19.75 -11.23 -19.51
CA VAL A 153 -20.22 -11.39 -20.89
C VAL A 153 -21.65 -10.86 -21.05
N VAL A 154 -22.49 -11.06 -20.03
CA VAL A 154 -23.87 -10.58 -20.01
C VAL A 154 -23.95 -9.07 -20.06
N THR A 155 -23.14 -8.38 -19.25
CA THR A 155 -23.14 -6.91 -19.16
C THR A 155 -22.60 -6.28 -20.45
N ALA A 156 -21.54 -6.85 -21.01
CA ALA A 156 -20.99 -6.41 -22.30
C ALA A 156 -22.01 -6.60 -23.45
N SER A 157 -22.73 -7.72 -23.46
CA SER A 157 -23.74 -8.03 -24.48
C SER A 157 -24.93 -7.07 -24.43
N VAL A 158 -25.42 -6.75 -23.22
CA VAL A 158 -26.55 -5.82 -23.04
C VAL A 158 -26.18 -4.40 -23.52
N VAL A 159 -24.99 -3.91 -23.15
CA VAL A 159 -24.54 -2.58 -23.60
C VAL A 159 -24.30 -2.57 -25.11
N GLY A 160 -23.66 -3.60 -25.67
CA GLY A 160 -23.48 -3.74 -27.11
C GLY A 160 -24.80 -3.73 -27.88
N LEU A 161 -25.79 -4.48 -27.40
CA LEU A 161 -27.13 -4.54 -28.00
C LEU A 161 -27.84 -3.18 -27.93
N ALA A 162 -27.79 -2.50 -26.77
CA ALA A 162 -28.42 -1.19 -26.61
C ALA A 162 -27.83 -0.15 -27.58
N VAL A 163 -26.50 -0.13 -27.75
CA VAL A 163 -25.82 0.77 -28.69
C VAL A 163 -26.17 0.44 -30.14
N LEU A 164 -26.37 -0.83 -30.49
CA LEU A 164 -26.73 -1.24 -31.84
C LEU A 164 -28.19 -0.89 -32.19
N VAL A 165 -29.11 -1.11 -31.25
CA VAL A 165 -30.57 -1.05 -31.50
C VAL A 165 -31.11 0.38 -31.38
N LEU A 166 -30.69 1.14 -30.37
CA LEU A 166 -31.26 2.48 -30.09
C LEU A 166 -31.16 3.47 -31.27
N PRO A 167 -30.02 3.59 -31.99
CA PRO A 167 -29.91 4.51 -33.12
C PRO A 167 -30.73 4.05 -34.33
N PHE A 168 -30.86 2.73 -34.54
CA PHE A 168 -31.60 2.17 -35.67
C PHE A 168 -33.10 2.41 -35.57
N VAL A 169 -33.65 2.38 -34.35
CA VAL A 169 -35.07 2.70 -34.12
C VAL A 169 -35.37 4.16 -34.46
N GLY A 170 -34.48 5.10 -34.12
CA GLY A 170 -34.63 6.52 -34.49
C GLY A 170 -34.58 6.74 -36.00
N GLY A 171 -33.64 6.08 -36.69
CA GLY A 171 -33.52 6.16 -38.15
C GLY A 171 -34.74 5.58 -38.88
N ALA A 172 -35.34 4.50 -38.36
CA ALA A 172 -36.52 3.88 -38.95
C ALA A 172 -37.79 4.76 -38.86
N ILE A 173 -37.88 5.61 -37.84
CA ILE A 173 -39.03 6.52 -37.62
C ILE A 173 -38.85 7.84 -38.39
N GLY A 174 -37.64 8.12 -38.92
CA GLY A 174 -37.34 9.34 -39.66
C GLY A 174 -37.26 10.60 -38.80
N ASP A 175 -37.17 10.44 -37.48
CA ASP A 175 -37.08 11.55 -36.53
C ASP A 175 -35.61 11.81 -36.12
N PRO A 176 -35.03 12.96 -36.53
CA PRO A 176 -33.65 13.29 -36.17
C PRO A 176 -33.46 13.54 -34.67
N ALA A 177 -34.49 14.00 -33.95
CA ALA A 177 -34.42 14.22 -32.51
C ALA A 177 -34.34 12.89 -31.74
N VAL A 178 -35.12 11.89 -32.16
CA VAL A 178 -35.07 10.53 -31.59
C VAL A 178 -33.72 9.87 -31.87
N THR A 179 -33.18 10.06 -33.07
CA THR A 179 -31.84 9.56 -33.43
C THR A 179 -30.76 10.20 -32.56
N ALA A 180 -30.78 11.52 -32.40
CA ALA A 180 -29.83 12.24 -31.55
C ALA A 180 -29.93 11.81 -30.08
N ALA A 181 -31.14 11.62 -29.55
CA ALA A 181 -31.36 11.11 -28.20
C ALA A 181 -30.81 9.68 -28.03
N GLY A 182 -31.04 8.80 -29.02
CA GLY A 182 -30.50 7.43 -29.02
C GLY A 182 -28.97 7.39 -29.02
N VAL A 183 -28.32 8.27 -29.79
CA VAL A 183 -26.85 8.40 -29.80
C VAL A 183 -26.34 8.92 -28.45
N LEU A 184 -27.00 9.92 -27.85
CA LEU A 184 -26.61 10.43 -26.54
C LEU A 184 -26.75 9.38 -25.44
N VAL A 185 -27.86 8.64 -25.42
CA VAL A 185 -28.10 7.56 -24.45
C VAL A 185 -27.10 6.41 -24.66
N GLY A 186 -26.86 5.99 -25.91
CA GLY A 186 -25.85 4.98 -26.24
C GLY A 186 -24.45 5.40 -25.81
N GLY A 187 -24.06 6.66 -26.07
CA GLY A 187 -22.80 7.23 -25.62
C GLY A 187 -22.67 7.27 -24.10
N ALA A 188 -23.73 7.68 -23.39
CA ALA A 188 -23.77 7.68 -21.93
C ALA A 188 -23.67 6.26 -21.35
N LEU A 189 -24.31 5.26 -21.98
CA LEU A 189 -24.22 3.85 -21.58
C LEU A 189 -22.81 3.29 -21.76
N VAL A 190 -22.17 3.56 -22.91
CA VAL A 190 -20.76 3.17 -23.14
C VAL A 190 -19.83 3.86 -22.15
N PHE A 191 -20.02 5.17 -21.94
CA PHE A 191 -19.23 5.93 -20.98
C PHE A 191 -19.38 5.37 -19.56
N GLY A 192 -20.63 5.15 -19.11
CA GLY A 192 -20.92 4.53 -17.82
C GLY A 192 -20.33 3.12 -17.69
N PHE A 193 -20.42 2.31 -18.74
CA PHE A 193 -19.83 0.97 -18.78
C PHE A 193 -18.31 1.00 -18.64
N VAL A 194 -17.63 1.88 -19.39
CA VAL A 194 -16.18 2.08 -19.30
C VAL A 194 -15.78 2.55 -17.90
N VAL A 195 -16.49 3.52 -17.33
CA VAL A 195 -16.22 4.05 -16.00
C VAL A 195 -16.45 2.98 -14.92
N ALA A 196 -17.49 2.14 -15.06
CA ALA A 196 -17.80 1.08 -14.11
C ALA A 196 -16.76 -0.07 -14.14
N HIS A 197 -16.17 -0.36 -15.29
CA HIS A 197 -15.19 -1.44 -15.46
C HIS A 197 -13.74 -0.99 -15.26
N ARG A 198 -13.51 0.32 -15.19
CA ARG A 198 -12.23 0.90 -14.81
C ARG A 198 -12.09 0.86 -13.30
N LYS A 199 -11.56 -0.24 -12.77
CA LYS A 199 -11.22 -0.33 -11.35
C LYS A 199 -9.75 0.04 -11.13
N ARG A 200 -9.43 0.60 -9.97
CA ARG A 200 -8.03 0.80 -9.58
C ARG A 200 -7.44 -0.56 -9.24
N GLN A 201 -6.19 -0.80 -9.60
CA GLN A 201 -5.59 -2.14 -9.46
C GLN A 201 -5.70 -2.69 -8.03
N TRP A 202 -5.56 -1.84 -7.01
CA TRP A 202 -5.72 -2.24 -5.60
C TRP A 202 -7.10 -2.79 -5.23
N SER A 203 -8.20 -2.30 -5.84
CA SER A 203 -9.53 -2.86 -5.55
C SER A 203 -9.79 -4.19 -6.25
N VAL A 204 -9.06 -4.45 -7.34
CA VAL A 204 -9.08 -5.74 -8.05
C VAL A 204 -8.31 -6.78 -7.26
N ASP A 205 -7.11 -6.44 -6.80
CA ASP A 205 -6.24 -7.32 -6.03
C ASP A 205 -6.89 -7.67 -4.67
N ALA A 206 -7.54 -6.71 -4.00
CA ALA A 206 -8.31 -6.95 -2.79
C ALA A 206 -9.55 -7.84 -3.02
N GLY A 207 -10.31 -7.60 -4.10
CA GLY A 207 -11.48 -8.42 -4.44
C GLY A 207 -11.13 -9.88 -4.78
N ALA A 208 -10.01 -10.10 -5.47
CA ALA A 208 -9.50 -11.44 -5.77
C ALA A 208 -8.99 -12.19 -4.53
N ALA A 209 -8.62 -11.47 -3.47
CA ALA A 209 -8.22 -12.03 -2.18
C ALA A 209 -9.42 -12.41 -1.30
N VAL A 210 -10.57 -11.75 -1.44
CA VAL A 210 -11.79 -12.03 -0.66
C VAL A 210 -12.67 -13.09 -1.33
N GLY A 211 -12.66 -13.18 -2.66
CA GLY A 211 -13.56 -14.05 -3.41
C GLY A 211 -13.20 -15.55 -3.43
N ARG A 212 -11.96 -15.93 -3.08
CA ARG A 212 -11.51 -17.33 -3.11
C ARG A 212 -11.80 -18.14 -1.85
N GLY A 213 -12.12 -17.49 -0.73
CA GLY A 213 -12.55 -18.14 0.52
C GLY A 213 -14.02 -18.57 0.57
N ARG A 214 -14.73 -18.60 -0.56
CA ARG A 214 -16.15 -18.99 -0.67
C ARG A 214 -16.42 -20.20 -1.59
N VAL A 215 -15.41 -21.02 -1.88
CA VAL A 215 -15.58 -22.28 -2.62
C VAL A 215 -15.35 -23.46 -1.70
#